data_AF-A0A4T0GZC8-F1
#
_entry.id   AF-A0A4T0GZC8-F1
#
_cell.length_a   1.000
_cell.length_b   1.000
_cell.length_c   1.000
_cell.angle_alpha   90.00
_cell.angle_beta   90.00
_cell.angle_gamma   90.00
#
_symmetry.space_group_name_H-M   'P 1'
#
loop_
_entity.id
_entity.type
_entity.pdbx_description
1 polymer ?
#
loop_
_entity_poly.entity_id
_entity_poly.type
_entity_poly.pdbx_seq_one_letter_code
_entity_poly.pdbx_strand_id
1 'polypeptide(L)'
;MHKLTPDNRQKQKSLKEAILKKKQPQSNTHSHSIPSNKSKGRQSQHTDNPRKRGRDTEDSSLESQKRPEIKLVIPDELKVTLVDDWEFITKNNQLIPLPRTPSIQSILSSYKSHASKNIKVAAGHHKSKKIALIEEVLNGLEVYFNRAIASNLLYRFERPQFVKVKKEADERPQNHQLKHMTSIYGVEHLLRLIVNLPSMLAYTSIDAESATILHETVQNLLDWIIDNKKQLFLPEYENSSPNYQNRVNAANRGQFTAAATSTTKANGVPAAVQGLNFAQTYGNAEHHHHSGRADSPAKFAMVNGYASTKTVFNSPTPTRNFSTSSKALETTQVPDFSPYKSKSSGNNKAFSYLMVGSMGLLASAGAKATVTDILSNLSASADVLALAKAEVDISSIPEGKNATIKWRGKPVFIRHRTQSEIQEADSVAMSELRDPQNDADRFETREWLVMLGVCTHLGCVPIGEAGDFGGWYCPCHGSHYDISGRARKGPAPTNLEVPVYSLDDGKLTIG
;
A
#
# COMPACT_ATOMS: atom_id res chain seq x y z
N MET A 1 25.69 -11.01 -39.56
CA MET A 1 26.92 -10.43 -40.15
C MET A 1 26.55 -9.51 -41.32
N HIS A 2 26.34 -8.21 -41.08
CA HIS A 2 26.13 -7.23 -42.14
C HIS A 2 27.49 -6.85 -42.77
N LYS A 3 27.68 -7.19 -44.05
CA LYS A 3 28.91 -6.88 -44.80
C LYS A 3 29.15 -5.37 -44.82
N LEU A 4 30.36 -4.95 -44.42
CA LEU A 4 30.81 -3.56 -44.47
C LEU A 4 31.05 -3.15 -45.94
N THR A 5 30.01 -2.73 -46.62
CA THR A 5 30.13 -2.01 -47.89
C THR A 5 30.72 -0.62 -47.64
N PRO A 6 31.50 -0.06 -48.60
CA PRO A 6 32.13 1.26 -48.46
C PRO A 6 31.12 2.38 -48.19
N ASP A 7 29.90 2.28 -48.75
CA ASP A 7 28.80 3.21 -48.51
C ASP A 7 28.35 3.27 -47.06
N ASN A 8 28.30 2.11 -46.37
CA ASN A 8 27.91 2.06 -44.96
C ASN A 8 28.97 2.71 -44.05
N ARG A 9 30.26 2.62 -44.43
CA ARG A 9 31.33 3.33 -43.72
C ARG A 9 31.25 4.85 -43.93
N GLN A 10 30.91 5.32 -45.12
CA GLN A 10 30.72 6.75 -45.37
C GLN A 10 29.52 7.31 -44.61
N LYS A 11 28.40 6.58 -44.57
CA LYS A 11 27.23 6.96 -43.76
C LYS A 11 27.53 7.01 -42.25
N GLN A 12 28.34 6.08 -41.74
CA GLN A 12 28.78 6.14 -40.34
C GLN A 12 29.70 7.32 -40.05
N LYS A 13 30.58 7.70 -40.99
CA LYS A 13 31.45 8.87 -40.84
C LYS A 13 30.65 10.18 -40.84
N SER A 14 29.70 10.34 -41.76
CA SER A 14 28.87 11.55 -41.83
C SER A 14 27.95 11.70 -40.61
N LEU A 15 27.41 10.59 -40.07
CA LEU A 15 26.64 10.59 -38.83
C LEU A 15 27.50 11.01 -37.62
N LYS A 16 28.74 10.51 -37.53
CA LYS A 16 29.67 10.90 -36.45
C LYS A 16 30.05 12.38 -36.53
N GLU A 17 30.29 12.92 -37.72
CA GLU A 17 30.59 14.34 -37.92
C GLU A 17 29.39 15.25 -37.60
N ALA A 18 28.17 14.83 -37.95
CA ALA A 18 26.95 15.55 -37.59
C ALA A 18 26.73 15.62 -36.07
N ILE A 19 27.04 14.54 -35.36
CA ILE A 19 26.96 14.48 -33.88
C ILE A 19 28.02 15.38 -33.24
N LEU A 20 29.22 15.45 -33.81
CA LEU A 20 30.29 16.31 -33.30
C LEU A 20 29.95 17.80 -33.45
N LYS A 21 29.34 18.20 -34.57
CA LYS A 21 28.85 19.57 -34.78
C LYS A 21 27.74 19.98 -33.82
N LYS A 22 26.94 19.02 -33.34
CA LYS A 22 25.86 19.27 -32.37
C LYS A 22 26.36 19.44 -30.92
N LYS A 23 27.63 19.09 -30.64
CA LYS A 23 28.22 19.09 -29.29
C LYS A 23 29.09 20.31 -28.94
N GLN A 24 29.19 21.33 -29.79
CA GLN A 24 29.88 22.57 -29.42
C GLN A 24 28.91 23.59 -28.79
N PRO A 25 29.18 24.09 -27.57
CA PRO A 25 28.35 25.10 -26.92
C PRO A 25 28.62 26.48 -27.54
N GLN A 26 27.56 27.18 -27.96
CA GLN A 26 27.65 28.59 -28.36
C GLN A 26 27.81 29.48 -27.12
N SER A 27 28.90 30.23 -27.07
CA SER A 27 29.17 31.27 -26.09
C SER A 27 28.36 32.54 -26.42
N ASN A 28 27.47 32.97 -25.52
CA ASN A 28 26.76 34.25 -25.62
C ASN A 28 27.49 35.33 -24.81
N THR A 29 27.85 36.42 -25.47
CA THR A 29 28.29 37.68 -24.85
C THR A 29 27.46 38.85 -25.39
N HIS A 30 27.00 39.70 -24.45
CA HIS A 30 26.47 41.07 -24.61
C HIS A 30 25.10 41.23 -25.31
N SER A 31 24.24 42.20 -25.01
CA SER A 31 24.06 43.19 -23.93
C SER A 31 22.75 43.93 -24.24
N HIS A 32 22.11 44.51 -23.22
CA HIS A 32 20.92 45.36 -23.33
C HIS A 32 20.96 46.43 -24.43
N SER A 33 19.85 46.64 -25.13
CA SER A 33 19.23 47.96 -25.31
C SER A 33 17.86 47.86 -26.02
N ILE A 34 16.91 48.62 -25.49
CA ILE A 34 15.57 48.87 -26.03
C ILE A 34 15.68 50.04 -27.03
N PRO A 35 14.91 50.04 -28.13
CA PRO A 35 13.97 51.15 -28.30
C PRO A 35 12.59 50.74 -28.82
N SER A 36 11.71 51.73 -28.72
CA SER A 36 10.27 51.75 -28.63
C SER A 36 9.51 51.91 -29.96
N ASN A 37 8.21 51.59 -29.87
CA ASN A 37 7.05 52.15 -30.58
C ASN A 37 7.06 52.24 -32.12
N LYS A 38 6.09 51.52 -32.75
CA LYS A 38 5.02 52.18 -33.51
C LYS A 38 3.83 51.26 -33.79
N SER A 39 2.70 51.94 -33.96
CA SER A 39 1.31 51.53 -33.95
C SER A 39 0.78 51.07 -35.31
N LYS A 40 -0.29 50.25 -35.26
CA LYS A 40 -1.59 50.39 -35.97
C LYS A 40 -2.12 49.05 -36.50
N GLY A 41 -3.44 48.91 -36.43
CA GLY A 41 -4.20 48.25 -37.51
C GLY A 41 -4.91 46.95 -37.12
N ARG A 42 -6.16 47.09 -36.74
CA ARG A 42 -7.16 46.04 -36.51
C ARG A 42 -7.74 45.58 -37.86
N GLN A 43 -7.82 44.29 -38.16
CA GLN A 43 -8.95 43.70 -38.89
C GLN A 43 -9.01 42.17 -38.81
N SER A 44 -10.26 41.73 -38.68
CA SER A 44 -10.78 40.38 -38.51
C SER A 44 -10.68 39.52 -39.76
N GLN A 45 -10.61 38.18 -39.60
CA GLN A 45 -11.51 37.25 -40.28
C GLN A 45 -11.47 35.85 -39.68
N HIS A 46 -12.64 35.24 -39.63
CA HIS A 46 -13.00 33.96 -39.03
C HIS A 46 -13.20 32.95 -40.16
N THR A 47 -12.58 31.76 -40.12
CA THR A 47 -13.07 30.55 -40.81
C THR A 47 -12.57 29.27 -40.12
N ASP A 48 -13.52 28.58 -39.50
CA ASP A 48 -13.84 27.14 -39.51
C ASP A 48 -12.78 26.01 -39.41
N ASN A 49 -13.07 25.14 -38.44
CA ASN A 49 -12.63 23.77 -38.08
C ASN A 49 -12.42 22.74 -39.23
N PRO A 50 -11.90 21.50 -39.02
CA PRO A 50 -11.59 20.79 -37.76
C PRO A 50 -10.21 20.05 -37.71
N ARG A 51 -9.59 19.97 -36.52
CA ARG A 51 -8.43 19.08 -36.27
C ARG A 51 -8.88 17.63 -36.06
N LYS A 52 -8.53 16.79 -37.03
CA LYS A 52 -8.38 15.33 -36.92
C LYS A 52 -7.26 15.05 -35.89
N ARG A 53 -7.59 14.55 -34.69
CA ARG A 53 -6.58 14.11 -33.71
C ARG A 53 -5.96 12.78 -34.18
N GLY A 54 -4.90 12.91 -34.96
CA GLY A 54 -3.90 11.88 -35.16
C GLY A 54 -3.14 11.62 -33.86
N ARG A 55 -2.76 10.36 -33.71
CA ARG A 55 -2.07 9.73 -32.60
C ARG A 55 -0.58 9.77 -32.89
N ASP A 56 0.17 10.54 -32.10
CA ASP A 56 1.64 10.51 -31.99
C ASP A 56 1.89 10.73 -30.48
N THR A 57 2.21 9.74 -29.64
CA THR A 57 3.42 8.89 -29.58
C THR A 57 4.73 9.66 -29.64
N GLU A 58 4.95 10.51 -28.64
CA GLU A 58 6.27 10.99 -28.22
C GLU A 58 6.44 10.47 -26.77
N ASP A 59 6.94 9.25 -26.60
CA ASP A 59 8.35 8.98 -26.25
C ASP A 59 9.08 10.19 -25.64
N SER A 60 8.91 10.31 -24.33
CA SER A 60 9.90 10.98 -23.47
C SER A 60 10.14 10.07 -22.28
N SER A 61 11.18 9.26 -22.41
CA SER A 61 12.10 8.87 -21.34
C SER A 61 11.92 9.69 -20.07
N LEU A 62 11.05 9.20 -19.17
CA LEU A 62 11.05 9.60 -17.77
C LEU A 62 12.22 8.87 -17.13
N GLU A 63 13.40 9.42 -17.37
CA GLU A 63 14.54 9.34 -16.49
C GLU A 63 14.00 9.54 -15.07
N SER A 64 14.01 8.45 -14.30
CA SER A 64 13.56 8.40 -12.92
C SER A 64 14.12 9.61 -12.20
N GLN A 65 13.28 10.63 -11.98
CA GLN A 65 13.61 11.75 -11.14
C GLN A 65 14.05 11.12 -9.82
N LYS A 66 15.35 11.18 -9.57
CA LYS A 66 16.03 10.65 -8.39
C LYS A 66 15.33 11.29 -7.20
N ARG A 67 14.35 10.57 -6.63
CA ARG A 67 13.50 11.10 -5.58
C ARG A 67 14.44 11.53 -4.46
N PRO A 68 14.36 12.77 -3.96
CA PRO A 68 15.21 13.20 -2.88
C PRO A 68 14.85 12.36 -1.65
N GLU A 69 15.65 11.34 -1.34
CA GLU A 69 15.56 10.61 -0.09
C GLU A 69 15.98 11.54 1.04
N ILE A 70 15.00 12.09 1.77
CA ILE A 70 15.26 12.92 2.94
C ILE A 70 15.71 11.99 4.08
N LYS A 71 17.03 11.86 4.27
CA LYS A 71 17.60 11.14 5.40
C LYS A 71 17.59 12.04 6.64
N LEU A 72 16.52 11.98 7.43
CA LEU A 72 16.50 12.62 8.76
C LEU A 72 17.42 11.85 9.70
N VAL A 73 18.50 12.49 10.15
CA VAL A 73 19.38 11.95 11.19
C VAL A 73 18.77 12.27 12.54
N ILE A 74 18.36 11.25 13.30
CA ILE A 74 17.86 11.45 14.66
C ILE A 74 19.07 11.44 15.62
N PRO A 75 19.20 12.44 16.51
CA PRO A 75 20.24 12.45 17.53
C PRO A 75 20.17 11.23 18.46
N ASP A 76 21.33 10.74 18.90
CA ASP A 76 21.43 9.49 19.67
C ASP A 76 20.72 9.56 21.03
N GLU A 77 20.68 10.73 21.68
CA GLU A 77 19.95 10.93 22.94
C GLU A 77 18.44 10.68 22.83
N LEU A 78 17.85 11.02 21.67
CA LEU A 78 16.44 10.80 21.40
C LEU A 78 16.18 9.35 20.96
N LYS A 79 17.15 8.69 20.32
CA LYS A 79 17.05 7.25 20.02
C LYS A 79 16.97 6.42 21.28
N VAL A 80 17.81 6.70 22.29
CA VAL A 80 17.75 5.99 23.57
C VAL A 80 16.37 6.16 24.20
N THR A 81 15.84 7.39 24.20
CA THR A 81 14.51 7.69 24.74
C THR A 81 13.39 6.92 24.01
N LEU A 82 13.50 6.73 22.69
CA LEU A 82 12.55 5.93 21.89
C LEU A 82 12.65 4.42 22.17
N VAL A 83 13.86 3.93 22.43
CA VAL A 83 14.06 2.52 22.82
C VAL A 83 13.43 2.28 24.20
N ASP A 84 13.67 3.18 25.16
CA ASP A 84 13.09 3.11 26.50
C ASP A 84 11.55 3.17 26.44
N ASP A 85 10.97 4.11 25.67
CA ASP A 85 9.52 4.23 25.41
C ASP A 85 8.92 2.91 24.88
N TRP A 86 9.60 2.27 23.93
CA TRP A 86 9.17 0.97 23.41
C TRP A 86 9.22 -0.13 24.47
N GLU A 87 10.26 -0.18 25.31
CA GLU A 87 10.39 -1.17 26.39
C GLU A 87 9.32 -0.97 27.47
N PHE A 88 9.05 0.27 27.89
CA PHE A 88 8.03 0.56 28.89
C PHE A 88 6.64 0.09 28.45
N ILE A 89 6.29 0.34 27.19
CA ILE A 89 4.94 0.03 26.69
C ILE A 89 4.82 -1.45 26.30
N THR A 90 5.81 -2.00 25.61
CA THR A 90 5.71 -3.35 25.02
C THR A 90 6.14 -4.45 25.99
N LYS A 91 7.17 -4.21 26.82
CA LYS A 91 7.68 -5.22 27.76
C LYS A 91 7.08 -5.03 29.16
N ASN A 92 7.06 -3.79 29.67
CA ASN A 92 6.65 -3.53 31.06
C ASN A 92 5.13 -3.32 31.22
N ASN A 93 4.36 -3.35 30.12
CA ASN A 93 2.90 -3.14 30.10
C ASN A 93 2.49 -1.82 30.78
N GLN A 94 3.29 -0.78 30.59
CA GLN A 94 3.00 0.56 31.07
C GLN A 94 2.33 1.40 29.97
N LEU A 95 1.63 2.45 30.37
CA LEU A 95 0.93 3.36 29.46
C LEU A 95 1.30 4.80 29.79
N ILE A 96 1.28 5.63 28.76
CA ILE A 96 1.38 7.07 28.92
C ILE A 96 0.03 7.58 29.42
N PRO A 97 -0.03 8.34 30.53
CA PRO A 97 -1.26 8.96 31.00
C PRO A 97 -1.76 10.01 30.00
N LEU A 98 -3.04 9.94 29.66
CA LEU A 98 -3.73 10.89 28.80
C LEU A 98 -4.85 11.57 29.60
N PRO A 99 -5.07 12.89 29.46
CA PRO A 99 -4.39 13.83 28.55
C PRO A 99 -3.00 14.24 29.06
N ARG A 100 -2.06 14.50 28.14
CA ARG A 100 -0.67 14.82 28.47
C ARG A 100 -0.40 16.33 28.49
N THR A 101 0.32 16.81 29.51
CA THR A 101 0.70 18.22 29.72
C THR A 101 2.21 18.41 29.91
N PRO A 102 2.94 19.13 29.03
CA PRO A 102 2.50 19.75 27.77
C PRO A 102 2.00 18.79 26.66
N SER A 103 0.98 19.22 25.93
CA SER A 103 0.46 18.55 24.73
C SER A 103 1.26 18.94 23.48
N ILE A 104 1.20 18.13 22.42
CA ILE A 104 1.90 18.42 21.15
C ILE A 104 1.58 19.83 20.64
N GLN A 105 0.31 20.24 20.69
CA GLN A 105 -0.08 21.60 20.28
C GLN A 105 0.65 22.70 21.07
N SER A 106 0.77 22.52 22.38
CA SER A 106 1.53 23.46 23.23
C SER A 106 3.03 23.44 22.93
N ILE A 107 3.59 22.26 22.62
CA ILE A 107 5.00 22.07 22.27
C ILE A 107 5.32 22.78 20.95
N LEU A 108 4.51 22.58 19.91
CA LEU A 108 4.70 23.23 18.61
C LEU A 108 4.56 24.76 18.73
N SER A 109 3.63 25.24 19.57
CA SER A 109 3.46 26.67 19.84
C SER A 109 4.65 27.28 20.59
N SER A 110 5.19 26.56 21.57
CA SER A 110 6.41 26.94 22.30
C SER A 110 7.62 26.99 21.37
N TYR A 111 7.76 25.98 20.50
CA TYR A 111 8.82 25.96 19.48
C TYR A 111 8.67 27.10 18.47
N LYS A 112 7.45 27.39 17.99
CA LYS A 112 7.18 28.54 17.10
C LYS A 112 7.67 29.84 17.73
N SER A 113 7.41 30.02 19.02
CA SER A 113 7.87 31.19 19.78
C SER A 113 9.39 31.24 19.89
N HIS A 114 10.04 30.10 20.17
CA HIS A 114 11.50 29.98 20.21
C HIS A 114 12.16 30.26 18.86
N ALA A 115 11.65 29.64 17.78
CA ALA A 115 12.15 29.81 16.43
C ALA A 115 12.06 31.28 15.98
N SER A 116 10.97 31.99 16.29
CA SER A 116 10.82 33.41 15.95
C SER A 116 11.88 34.32 16.60
N LYS A 117 12.36 33.95 17.80
CA LYS A 117 13.38 34.69 18.57
C LYS A 117 14.81 34.39 18.09
N ASN A 118 15.10 33.14 17.75
CA ASN A 118 16.47 32.69 17.41
C ASN A 118 16.90 32.94 15.96
N ILE A 119 16.01 33.45 15.09
CA ILE A 119 16.38 33.80 13.71
C ILE A 119 17.28 35.05 13.71
N LYS A 120 18.59 34.84 13.57
CA LYS A 120 19.68 35.86 13.51
C LYS A 120 19.79 36.60 12.15
N VAL A 121 18.74 36.63 11.35
CA VAL A 121 18.79 37.23 10.00
C VAL A 121 18.67 38.76 10.09
N ALA A 122 19.46 39.47 9.29
CA ALA A 122 19.41 40.93 9.12
C ALA A 122 17.97 41.37 8.79
N ALA A 123 17.48 42.39 9.49
CA ALA A 123 16.07 42.78 9.54
C ALA A 123 15.43 42.99 8.15
N GLY A 124 14.21 42.46 7.95
CA GLY A 124 13.39 42.68 6.74
C GLY A 124 12.44 41.53 6.36
N HIS A 125 11.87 41.62 5.14
CA HIS A 125 10.91 40.68 4.52
C HIS A 125 11.39 39.21 4.48
N HIS A 126 12.70 38.96 4.54
CA HIS A 126 13.24 37.59 4.56
C HIS A 126 13.00 36.87 5.90
N LYS A 127 12.97 37.60 7.02
CA LYS A 127 12.68 37.01 8.35
C LYS A 127 11.22 36.55 8.44
N SER A 128 10.27 37.38 7.97
CA SER A 128 8.85 37.01 7.94
C SER A 128 8.58 35.83 7.03
N LYS A 129 9.23 35.77 5.86
CA LYS A 129 9.14 34.60 4.94
C LYS A 129 9.64 33.31 5.60
N LYS A 130 10.79 33.34 6.29
CA LYS A 130 11.31 32.13 6.99
C LYS A 130 10.39 31.68 8.13
N ILE A 131 9.81 32.62 8.88
CA ILE A 131 8.84 32.31 9.94
C ILE A 131 7.57 31.67 9.36
N ALA A 132 7.04 32.21 8.26
CA ALA A 132 5.86 31.64 7.59
C ALA A 132 6.12 30.21 7.07
N LEU A 133 7.32 29.95 6.53
CA LEU A 133 7.71 28.59 6.11
C LEU A 133 7.78 27.61 7.27
N ILE A 134 8.34 28.02 8.41
CA ILE A 134 8.38 27.20 9.62
C ILE A 134 6.95 26.92 10.11
N GLU A 135 6.10 27.93 10.13
CA GLU A 135 4.69 27.79 10.53
C GLU A 135 3.94 26.80 9.65
N GLU A 136 4.13 26.85 8.34
CA GLU A 136 3.52 25.90 7.41
C GLU A 136 3.98 24.45 7.68
N VAL A 137 5.28 24.26 7.95
CA VAL A 137 5.82 22.94 8.31
C VAL A 137 5.22 22.43 9.62
N LEU A 138 5.10 23.28 10.65
CA LEU A 138 4.52 22.90 11.94
C LEU A 138 3.03 22.57 11.82
N ASN A 139 2.27 23.34 11.06
CA ASN A 139 0.86 23.06 10.76
C ASN A 139 0.71 21.73 10.00
N GLY A 140 1.60 21.48 9.03
CA GLY A 140 1.66 20.21 8.31
C GLY A 140 1.91 19.01 9.23
N LEU A 141 2.84 19.13 10.18
CA LEU A 141 3.09 18.11 11.20
C LEU A 141 1.87 17.87 12.09
N GLU A 142 1.13 18.92 12.46
CA GLU A 142 -0.09 18.82 13.27
C GLU A 142 -1.20 18.04 12.54
N VAL A 143 -1.48 18.42 11.29
CA VAL A 143 -2.48 17.73 10.46
C VAL A 143 -2.08 16.27 10.24
N TYR A 144 -0.79 16.03 9.98
CA TYR A 144 -0.28 14.71 9.73
C TYR A 144 -0.35 13.80 10.96
N PHE A 145 0.00 14.32 12.14
CA PHE A 145 -0.13 13.59 13.40
C PHE A 145 -1.56 13.12 13.64
N ASN A 146 -2.53 14.03 13.48
CA ASN A 146 -3.95 13.73 13.66
C ASN A 146 -4.44 12.61 12.73
N ARG A 147 -3.89 12.51 11.51
CA ARG A 147 -4.22 11.45 10.55
C ARG A 147 -3.48 10.13 10.83
N ALA A 148 -2.21 10.20 11.24
CA ALA A 148 -1.31 9.05 11.34
C ALA A 148 -1.42 8.28 12.66
N ILE A 149 -1.93 8.92 13.73
CA ILE A 149 -1.91 8.34 15.08
C ILE A 149 -2.55 6.96 15.18
N ALA A 150 -3.73 6.78 14.58
CA ALA A 150 -4.50 5.54 14.70
C ALA A 150 -3.86 4.36 13.94
N SER A 151 -3.15 4.63 12.85
CA SER A 151 -2.62 3.59 11.98
C SER A 151 -1.19 3.19 12.36
N ASN A 152 -0.32 4.19 12.58
CA ASN A 152 1.12 4.00 12.50
C ASN A 152 1.91 4.39 13.76
N LEU A 153 1.36 5.21 14.67
CA LEU A 153 2.15 5.77 15.79
C LEU A 153 1.98 5.03 17.12
N LEU A 154 0.82 4.39 17.32
CA LEU A 154 0.49 3.71 18.57
C LEU A 154 0.92 2.26 18.55
N TYR A 155 1.60 1.83 19.61
CA TYR A 155 1.89 0.43 19.83
C TYR A 155 0.60 -0.35 20.10
N ARG A 156 0.65 -1.65 19.87
CA ARG A 156 -0.51 -2.54 20.02
C ARG A 156 -1.16 -2.43 21.41
N PHE A 157 -0.35 -2.27 22.45
CA PHE A 157 -0.80 -2.16 23.84
C PHE A 157 -1.60 -0.87 24.13
N GLU A 158 -1.31 0.22 23.42
CA GLU A 158 -1.95 1.54 23.61
C GLU A 158 -3.28 1.69 22.83
N ARG A 159 -3.55 0.82 21.84
CA ARG A 159 -4.72 0.95 20.97
C ARG A 159 -6.07 0.95 21.72
N PRO A 160 -6.30 0.11 22.75
CA PRO A 160 -7.54 0.19 23.52
C PRO A 160 -7.70 1.50 24.29
N GLN A 161 -6.61 2.12 24.75
CA GLN A 161 -6.64 3.46 25.35
C GLN A 161 -7.07 4.51 24.32
N PHE A 162 -6.52 4.47 23.11
CA PHE A 162 -6.93 5.37 22.01
C PHE A 162 -8.42 5.23 21.65
N VAL A 163 -8.96 4.01 21.59
CA VAL A 163 -10.38 3.79 21.30
C VAL A 163 -11.27 4.43 22.36
N LYS A 164 -10.88 4.38 23.64
CA LYS A 164 -11.61 5.04 24.73
C LYS A 164 -11.57 6.56 24.57
N VAL A 165 -10.37 7.11 24.39
CA VAL A 165 -10.16 8.57 24.21
C VAL A 165 -10.95 9.08 23.01
N LYS A 166 -10.92 8.36 21.88
CA LYS A 166 -11.69 8.74 20.69
C LYS A 166 -13.19 8.69 20.94
N LYS A 167 -13.69 7.65 21.61
CA LYS A 167 -15.11 7.54 21.97
C LYS A 167 -15.55 8.69 22.89
N GLU A 168 -14.73 9.03 23.89
CA GLU A 168 -15.00 10.16 24.79
C GLU A 168 -14.96 11.52 24.07
N ALA A 169 -14.12 11.65 23.04
CA ALA A 169 -14.07 12.83 22.18
C ALA A 169 -15.31 12.94 21.28
N ASP A 170 -15.79 11.82 20.72
CA ASP A 170 -16.98 11.77 19.85
C ASP A 170 -18.29 11.99 20.65
N GLU A 171 -18.37 11.52 21.90
CA GLU A 171 -19.57 11.61 22.75
C GLU A 171 -19.81 12.99 23.39
N ARG A 172 -18.77 13.84 23.53
CA ARG A 172 -18.87 15.17 24.15
C ARG A 172 -18.64 16.30 23.14
N PRO A 173 -19.62 16.62 22.26
CA PRO A 173 -19.47 17.63 21.20
C PRO A 173 -19.28 19.07 21.70
N GLN A 174 -19.48 19.34 23.00
CA GLN A 174 -19.22 20.67 23.59
C GLN A 174 -17.72 20.95 23.83
N ASN A 175 -16.86 19.93 23.89
CA ASN A 175 -15.41 20.09 24.07
C ASN A 175 -14.69 20.06 22.70
N HIS A 176 -14.74 21.15 21.94
CA HIS A 176 -14.06 21.27 20.64
C HIS A 176 -12.54 21.00 20.73
N GLN A 177 -11.92 21.13 21.91
CA GLN A 177 -10.50 20.86 22.16
C GLN A 177 -10.12 19.37 22.10
N LEU A 178 -11.04 18.43 22.33
CA LEU A 178 -10.77 16.99 22.24
C LEU A 178 -10.87 16.44 20.81
N LYS A 179 -11.32 17.28 19.85
CA LYS A 179 -11.44 16.90 18.44
C LYS A 179 -10.07 16.69 17.78
N HIS A 180 -9.06 17.44 18.22
CA HIS A 180 -7.69 17.33 17.72
C HIS A 180 -6.88 16.44 18.65
N MET A 181 -6.32 15.35 18.14
CA MET A 181 -5.51 14.43 18.94
C MET A 181 -4.21 15.09 19.42
N THR A 182 -3.75 16.13 18.74
CA THR A 182 -2.58 16.95 19.10
C THR A 182 -2.72 17.67 20.44
N SER A 183 -3.93 17.85 20.97
CA SER A 183 -4.16 18.43 22.29
C SER A 183 -4.05 17.41 23.43
N ILE A 184 -4.14 16.10 23.12
CA ILE A 184 -4.23 15.01 24.10
C ILE A 184 -2.87 14.32 24.28
N TYR A 185 -2.13 14.16 23.18
CA TYR A 185 -0.88 13.39 23.14
C TYR A 185 0.35 14.27 23.39
N GLY A 186 1.45 13.63 23.84
CA GLY A 186 2.71 14.27 24.24
C GLY A 186 3.87 14.15 23.23
N VAL A 187 5.06 14.55 23.67
CA VAL A 187 6.29 14.60 22.85
C VAL A 187 6.75 13.22 22.38
N GLU A 188 6.48 12.17 23.15
CA GLU A 188 6.87 10.79 22.87
C GLU A 188 6.25 10.34 21.54
N HIS A 189 4.97 10.65 21.34
CA HIS A 189 4.23 10.32 20.14
C HIS A 189 4.67 11.18 18.94
N LEU A 190 5.09 12.43 19.18
CA LEU A 190 5.65 13.30 18.15
C LEU A 190 7.00 12.76 17.65
N LEU A 191 7.85 12.22 18.53
CA LEU A 191 9.10 11.59 18.11
C LEU A 191 8.84 10.37 17.20
N ARG A 192 7.86 9.53 17.54
CA ARG A 192 7.46 8.39 16.69
C ARG A 192 7.02 8.85 15.30
N LEU A 193 6.34 10.00 15.20
CA LEU A 193 5.97 10.61 13.92
C LEU A 193 7.20 10.97 13.10
N ILE A 194 8.19 11.62 13.72
CA ILE A 194 9.41 12.08 13.05
C ILE A 194 10.23 10.90 12.52
N VAL A 195 10.31 9.79 13.26
CA VAL A 195 10.97 8.54 12.82
C VAL A 195 10.30 7.96 11.57
N ASN A 196 8.97 7.99 11.52
CA ASN A 196 8.20 7.45 10.40
C ASN A 196 7.94 8.47 9.28
N LEU A 197 8.51 9.67 9.37
CA LEU A 197 8.31 10.72 8.38
C LEU A 197 9.04 10.41 7.06
N PRO A 198 10.32 9.96 7.03
CA PRO A 198 11.04 9.69 5.78
C PRO A 198 10.39 8.61 4.89
N SER A 199 9.90 7.53 5.49
CA SER A 199 9.21 6.44 4.78
C SER A 199 7.95 6.94 4.09
N MET A 200 7.28 7.91 4.68
CA MET A 200 6.02 8.47 4.18
C MET A 200 6.26 9.57 3.14
N LEU A 201 7.32 10.38 3.32
CA LEU A 201 7.74 11.38 2.33
C LEU A 201 8.23 10.76 1.02
N ALA A 202 8.71 9.51 1.04
CA ALA A 202 9.12 8.78 -0.16
C ALA A 202 7.99 8.57 -1.19
N TYR A 203 6.73 8.63 -0.74
CA TYR A 203 5.54 8.48 -1.57
C TYR A 203 4.93 9.81 -2.04
N THR A 204 5.42 10.94 -1.54
CA THR A 204 4.93 12.28 -1.89
C THR A 204 5.87 12.98 -2.86
N SER A 205 5.34 13.67 -3.88
CA SER A 205 6.12 14.54 -4.76
C SER A 205 6.42 15.86 -4.05
N ILE A 206 7.61 15.97 -3.45
CA ILE A 206 8.10 17.20 -2.80
C ILE A 206 9.30 17.72 -3.60
N ASP A 207 9.31 19.01 -3.89
CA ASP A 207 10.43 19.69 -4.56
C ASP A 207 11.68 19.66 -3.68
N ALA A 208 12.88 19.64 -4.30
CA ALA A 208 14.14 19.55 -3.57
C ALA A 208 14.35 20.70 -2.55
N GLU A 209 13.89 21.92 -2.86
CA GLU A 209 13.97 23.06 -1.95
C GLU A 209 13.02 22.95 -0.76
N SER A 210 11.80 22.45 -0.97
CA SER A 210 10.85 22.21 0.12
C SER A 210 11.31 21.07 1.03
N ALA A 211 11.94 20.05 0.44
CA ALA A 211 12.55 18.93 1.17
C ALA A 211 13.69 19.38 2.09
N THR A 212 14.55 20.30 1.65
CA THR A 212 15.63 20.83 2.49
C THR A 212 15.11 21.72 3.61
N ILE A 213 14.10 22.56 3.35
CA ILE A 213 13.44 23.39 4.38
C ILE A 213 12.77 22.51 5.45
N LEU A 214 12.09 21.44 5.02
CA LEU A 214 11.49 20.47 5.93
C LEU A 214 12.56 19.79 6.80
N HIS A 215 13.65 19.32 6.18
CA HIS A 215 14.76 18.71 6.89
C HIS A 215 15.39 19.67 7.91
N GLU A 216 15.70 20.91 7.53
CA GLU A 216 16.27 21.93 8.44
C GLU A 216 15.32 22.22 9.60
N THR A 217 14.02 22.37 9.33
CA THR A 217 13.02 22.71 10.36
C THR A 217 12.84 21.57 11.35
N VAL A 218 12.80 20.32 10.88
CA VAL A 218 12.68 19.13 11.74
C VAL A 218 13.95 18.92 12.56
N GLN A 219 15.14 19.11 12.00
CA GLN A 219 16.40 19.04 12.77
C GLN A 219 16.44 20.09 13.89
N ASN A 220 16.15 21.35 13.58
CA ASN A 220 16.09 22.41 14.58
C ASN A 220 15.04 22.15 15.68
N LEU A 221 13.94 21.46 15.35
CA LEU A 221 12.94 21.04 16.32
C LEU A 221 13.47 19.93 17.23
N LEU A 222 14.20 18.94 16.68
CA LEU A 222 14.82 17.86 17.46
C LEU A 222 15.87 18.42 18.43
N ASP A 223 16.72 19.34 17.98
CA ASP A 223 17.72 20.01 18.84
C ASP A 223 17.04 20.77 19.98
N TRP A 224 15.96 21.50 19.69
CA TRP A 224 15.19 22.18 20.73
C TRP A 224 14.51 21.23 21.72
N ILE A 225 14.07 20.04 21.28
CA ILE A 225 13.52 19.01 22.15
C ILE A 225 14.60 18.47 23.10
N ILE A 226 15.84 18.33 22.63
CA ILE A 226 16.98 17.91 23.46
C ILE A 226 17.26 18.95 24.54
N ASP A 227 17.34 20.22 24.18
CA ASP A 227 17.56 21.33 25.13
C ASP A 227 16.48 21.39 26.22
N ASN A 228 15.25 20.98 25.91
CA ASN A 228 14.10 21.04 26.81
C ASN A 228 13.63 19.66 27.31
N LYS A 229 14.47 18.62 27.19
CA LYS A 229 14.10 17.22 27.46
C LYS A 229 13.44 17.03 28.83
N LYS A 230 14.00 17.63 29.88
CA LYS A 230 13.49 17.49 31.26
C LYS A 230 12.07 18.03 31.47
N GLN A 231 11.64 19.00 30.67
CA GLN A 231 10.31 19.61 30.78
C GLN A 231 9.29 18.94 29.86
N LEU A 232 9.76 18.37 28.74
CA LEU A 232 8.89 17.81 27.72
C LEU A 232 8.49 16.36 28.00
N PHE A 233 9.43 15.53 28.46
CA PHE A 233 9.21 14.09 28.66
C PHE A 233 8.63 13.77 30.05
N LEU A 234 7.87 12.68 30.12
CA LEU A 234 7.39 12.13 31.38
C LEU A 234 8.50 11.28 32.06
N PRO A 235 8.71 11.42 33.38
CA PRO A 235 9.73 10.63 34.09
C PRO A 235 9.32 9.17 34.35
N GLU A 236 8.02 8.88 34.49
CA GLU A 236 7.51 7.54 34.81
C GLU A 236 6.16 7.28 34.13
N TYR A 237 5.95 6.06 33.64
CA TYR A 237 4.71 5.65 32.95
C TYR A 237 3.78 4.94 33.93
N GLU A 238 2.47 5.01 33.68
CA GLU A 238 1.48 4.39 34.55
C GLU A 238 1.38 2.88 34.31
N ASN A 239 1.41 2.10 35.38
CA ASN A 239 1.16 0.66 35.31
C ASN A 239 -0.30 0.39 34.91
N SER A 240 -0.48 -0.44 33.89
CA SER A 240 -1.82 -0.79 33.43
C SER A 240 -2.56 -1.71 34.40
N SER A 241 -3.88 -1.50 34.53
CA SER A 241 -4.72 -2.40 35.35
C SER A 241 -4.77 -3.84 34.79
N PRO A 242 -4.93 -4.87 35.64
CA PRO A 242 -5.05 -6.26 35.18
C PRO A 242 -6.21 -6.46 34.18
N ASN A 243 -7.30 -5.72 34.36
CA ASN A 243 -8.44 -5.74 33.42
C ASN A 243 -8.07 -5.18 32.04
N TYR A 244 -7.22 -4.15 31.98
CA TYR A 244 -6.74 -3.60 30.73
C TYR A 244 -5.85 -4.60 29.99
N GLN A 245 -4.90 -5.22 30.70
CA GLN A 245 -4.02 -6.25 30.15
C GLN A 245 -4.80 -7.44 29.60
N ASN A 246 -5.80 -7.91 30.34
CA ASN A 246 -6.69 -9.00 29.89
C ASN A 246 -7.42 -8.66 28.59
N ARG A 247 -7.88 -7.40 28.42
CA ARG A 247 -8.55 -6.98 27.18
C ARG A 247 -7.59 -6.91 25.99
N VAL A 248 -6.36 -6.44 26.19
CA VAL A 248 -5.33 -6.43 25.15
C VAL A 248 -4.96 -7.87 24.77
N ASN A 249 -4.74 -8.74 25.76
CA ASN A 249 -4.36 -10.14 25.55
C ASN A 249 -5.49 -10.98 24.93
N ALA A 250 -6.76 -10.70 25.27
CA ALA A 250 -7.91 -11.32 24.61
C ALA A 250 -8.00 -10.93 23.13
N ALA A 251 -7.60 -9.71 22.75
CA ALA A 251 -7.47 -9.34 21.34
C ALA A 251 -6.24 -9.97 20.65
N ASN A 252 -5.24 -10.45 21.41
CA ASN A 252 -4.06 -11.18 20.90
C ASN A 252 -4.35 -12.64 20.60
N ARG A 253 -5.23 -13.28 21.37
CA ARG A 253 -5.80 -14.57 21.02
C ARG A 253 -6.83 -14.31 19.93
N GLY A 254 -6.35 -14.21 18.70
CA GLY A 254 -7.18 -13.98 17.50
C GLY A 254 -8.48 -14.75 17.66
N GLN A 255 -9.60 -14.07 17.41
CA GLN A 255 -10.95 -14.59 17.59
C GLN A 255 -10.99 -16.07 17.28
N PHE A 256 -10.95 -16.91 18.32
CA PHE A 256 -11.41 -18.26 18.19
C PHE A 256 -12.90 -18.09 17.91
N THR A 257 -13.25 -18.16 16.63
CA THR A 257 -14.55 -18.69 16.25
C THR A 257 -14.57 -20.09 16.84
N ALA A 258 -14.98 -20.20 18.10
CA ALA A 258 -15.52 -21.45 18.59
C ALA A 258 -16.60 -21.78 17.58
N ALA A 259 -16.35 -22.80 16.75
CA ALA A 259 -17.35 -23.31 15.83
C ALA A 259 -18.62 -23.48 16.67
N ALA A 260 -19.68 -22.76 16.31
CA ALA A 260 -20.97 -22.96 16.92
C ALA A 260 -21.38 -24.40 16.60
N THR A 261 -21.02 -25.34 17.46
CA THR A 261 -21.50 -26.70 17.42
C THR A 261 -22.95 -26.62 17.84
N SER A 262 -23.82 -26.34 16.88
CA SER A 262 -25.27 -26.41 17.07
C SER A 262 -25.62 -27.88 17.27
N THR A 263 -25.69 -28.33 18.52
CA THR A 263 -26.32 -29.62 18.81
C THR A 263 -27.82 -29.46 18.58
N THR A 264 -28.37 -30.19 17.62
CA THR A 264 -29.82 -30.22 17.38
C THR A 264 -30.46 -31.28 18.26
N LYS A 265 -31.58 -30.95 18.91
CA LYS A 265 -32.42 -31.97 19.55
C LYS A 265 -33.08 -32.83 18.46
N ALA A 266 -33.57 -34.02 18.81
CA ALA A 266 -34.21 -34.95 17.87
C ALA A 266 -35.42 -34.38 17.10
N ASN A 267 -35.93 -33.21 17.52
CA ASN A 267 -36.99 -32.45 16.85
C ASN A 267 -36.46 -31.35 15.89
N GLY A 268 -35.16 -31.32 15.59
CA GLY A 268 -34.58 -30.40 14.60
C GLY A 268 -34.37 -28.96 15.07
N VAL A 269 -34.69 -28.62 16.31
CA VAL A 269 -34.46 -27.28 16.88
C VAL A 269 -33.03 -27.19 17.43
N PRO A 270 -32.23 -26.15 17.09
CA PRO A 270 -30.90 -25.98 17.64
C PRO A 270 -30.97 -25.69 19.14
N ALA A 271 -30.29 -26.51 19.95
CA ALA A 271 -30.18 -26.32 21.38
C ALA A 271 -28.89 -25.53 21.70
N ALA A 272 -29.04 -24.41 22.42
CA ALA A 272 -27.91 -23.65 22.91
C ALA A 272 -27.17 -24.42 24.02
N VAL A 273 -25.84 -24.41 23.96
CA VAL A 273 -24.96 -24.98 25.00
C VAL A 273 -25.15 -24.17 26.28
N GLN A 274 -25.68 -24.80 27.34
CA GLN A 274 -25.76 -24.18 28.66
C GLN A 274 -24.33 -23.94 29.18
N GLY A 275 -23.95 -22.65 29.35
CA GLY A 275 -22.67 -22.28 29.96
C GLY A 275 -22.01 -21.01 29.42
N LEU A 276 -22.46 -20.43 28.30
CA LEU A 276 -21.94 -19.16 27.78
C LEU A 276 -22.83 -17.98 28.17
N ASN A 277 -22.58 -17.43 29.35
CA ASN A 277 -23.16 -16.17 29.79
C ASN A 277 -22.52 -15.00 29.02
N PHE A 278 -23.15 -14.55 27.93
CA PHE A 278 -22.94 -13.20 27.42
C PHE A 278 -23.90 -12.25 28.12
N ALA A 279 -23.53 -11.82 29.33
CA ALA A 279 -24.17 -10.72 30.02
C ALA A 279 -23.13 -9.60 30.19
N GLN A 280 -23.14 -8.64 29.27
CA GLN A 280 -22.52 -7.34 29.49
C GLN A 280 -23.58 -6.44 30.12
N THR A 281 -23.46 -6.21 31.43
CA THR A 281 -24.27 -5.23 32.16
C THR A 281 -23.75 -3.82 31.85
N TYR A 282 -24.54 -3.03 31.12
CA TYR A 282 -24.50 -1.58 31.22
C TYR A 282 -25.72 -1.12 32.01
N GLY A 283 -25.48 -0.25 32.99
CA GLY A 283 -26.49 0.27 33.89
C GLY A 283 -27.53 1.14 33.19
N ASN A 284 -28.76 0.97 33.65
CA ASN A 284 -29.84 1.93 33.80
C ASN A 284 -29.89 3.12 32.82
N ALA A 285 -30.73 2.97 31.81
CA ALA A 285 -31.62 4.05 31.39
C ALA A 285 -32.93 3.43 30.90
N GLU A 286 -33.98 3.82 31.61
CA GLU A 286 -35.42 3.75 31.37
C GLU A 286 -35.91 3.34 29.96
N HIS A 287 -36.81 2.34 29.98
CA HIS A 287 -38.11 2.36 29.32
C HIS A 287 -38.24 2.18 27.78
N HIS A 288 -39.03 1.15 27.46
CA HIS A 288 -39.81 0.88 26.23
C HIS A 288 -39.13 0.18 25.05
N HIS A 289 -39.28 -1.16 25.06
CA HIS A 289 -39.21 -2.01 23.88
C HIS A 289 -40.34 -1.70 22.89
N HIS A 290 -39.98 -1.43 21.63
CA HIS A 290 -40.83 -1.70 20.48
C HIS A 290 -40.11 -2.70 19.57
N SER A 291 -40.58 -3.96 19.57
CA SER A 291 -40.34 -4.89 18.47
C SER A 291 -41.68 -5.51 18.07
N GLY A 292 -42.00 -5.36 16.79
CA GLY A 292 -42.46 -6.42 15.90
C GLY A 292 -43.61 -7.31 16.36
N ARG A 293 -44.76 -7.10 15.70
CA ARG A 293 -45.95 -7.95 15.62
C ARG A 293 -45.67 -9.47 15.76
N ALA A 294 -46.40 -10.10 16.67
CA ALA A 294 -46.77 -11.50 16.60
C ALA A 294 -48.30 -11.57 16.49
N ASP A 295 -48.80 -12.17 15.41
CA ASP A 295 -50.21 -12.45 15.21
C ASP A 295 -50.68 -13.48 16.23
N SER A 296 -51.44 -13.01 17.22
CA SER A 296 -52.24 -13.84 18.11
C SER A 296 -53.39 -12.98 18.64
N PRO A 297 -54.67 -13.34 18.40
CA PRO A 297 -55.79 -12.56 18.89
C PRO A 297 -55.86 -12.65 20.42
N ALA A 298 -56.00 -11.49 21.08
CA ALA A 298 -56.07 -11.41 22.53
C ALA A 298 -57.32 -12.14 23.07
N LYS A 299 -57.10 -13.05 24.02
CA LYS A 299 -58.12 -13.73 24.80
C LYS A 299 -58.75 -12.77 25.82
N PHE A 300 -59.62 -11.87 25.35
CA PHE A 300 -60.61 -11.20 26.21
C PHE A 300 -61.83 -10.83 25.37
N ALA A 301 -62.62 -11.85 25.06
CA ALA A 301 -64.00 -11.69 24.60
C ALA A 301 -64.78 -12.95 25.02
N MET A 302 -64.93 -13.15 26.34
CA MET A 302 -66.05 -13.93 26.83
C MET A 302 -67.28 -13.02 26.87
N VAL A 303 -68.28 -13.44 26.12
CA VAL A 303 -69.66 -12.97 26.18
C VAL A 303 -70.17 -13.15 27.60
N ASN A 304 -70.66 -12.07 28.22
CA ASN A 304 -71.68 -12.18 29.24
C ASN A 304 -72.64 -10.99 29.09
N GLY A 305 -73.91 -11.33 28.89
CA GLY A 305 -74.99 -10.39 28.68
C GLY A 305 -75.27 -9.56 29.93
N TYR A 306 -75.40 -8.26 29.73
CA TYR A 306 -76.19 -7.39 30.59
C TYR A 306 -76.97 -6.43 29.71
N ALA A 307 -78.28 -6.44 29.90
CA ALA A 307 -79.23 -5.55 29.26
C ALA A 307 -78.91 -4.09 29.62
N SER A 308 -78.81 -3.24 28.62
CA SER A 308 -78.98 -1.80 28.80
C SER A 308 -79.75 -1.25 27.60
N THR A 309 -81.02 -0.98 27.86
CA THR A 309 -81.97 -0.28 26.99
C THR A 309 -81.37 1.03 26.50
N LYS A 310 -81.14 1.13 25.18
CA LYS A 310 -80.94 2.43 24.53
C LYS A 310 -82.13 2.72 23.63
N THR A 311 -82.86 3.73 24.08
CA THR A 311 -83.90 4.48 23.39
C THR A 311 -83.49 4.86 21.97
N VAL A 312 -84.39 4.57 21.04
CA VAL A 312 -84.35 4.96 19.63
C VAL A 312 -84.44 6.48 19.53
N PHE A 313 -83.42 7.13 18.96
CA PHE A 313 -83.56 8.46 18.39
C PHE A 313 -83.44 8.33 16.87
N ASN A 314 -84.59 8.51 16.22
CA ASN A 314 -84.76 8.47 14.78
C ASN A 314 -84.44 9.88 14.24
N SER A 315 -83.26 10.06 13.66
CA SER A 315 -82.89 11.29 12.95
C SER A 315 -82.72 10.95 11.46
N PRO A 316 -83.51 11.54 10.53
CA PRO A 316 -83.33 11.28 9.11
C PRO A 316 -82.14 12.14 8.64
N THR A 317 -80.93 11.57 8.64
CA THR A 317 -79.83 12.15 7.89
C THR A 317 -80.09 11.91 6.40
N PRO A 318 -80.05 12.96 5.53
CA PRO A 318 -80.24 12.76 4.10
C PRO A 318 -79.03 12.00 3.57
N THR A 319 -79.21 10.72 3.24
CA THR A 319 -78.25 9.97 2.45
C THR A 319 -78.20 10.61 1.06
N ARG A 320 -77.20 11.45 0.82
CA ARG A 320 -76.84 11.83 -0.55
C ARG A 320 -76.39 10.55 -1.25
N ASN A 321 -77.27 9.98 -2.06
CA ASN A 321 -76.90 8.98 -3.04
C ASN A 321 -76.00 9.67 -4.06
N PHE A 322 -74.69 9.58 -3.85
CA PHE A 322 -73.74 9.91 -4.91
C PHE A 322 -74.02 8.96 -6.07
N SER A 323 -74.63 9.48 -7.13
CA SER A 323 -74.79 8.77 -8.39
C SER A 323 -73.40 8.59 -8.99
N THR A 324 -72.76 7.45 -8.72
CA THR A 324 -71.56 7.05 -9.45
C THR A 324 -72.05 6.41 -10.75
N SER A 325 -72.10 7.19 -11.83
CA SER A 325 -72.37 6.67 -13.18
C SER A 325 -71.18 5.88 -13.76
N SER A 326 -70.37 5.24 -12.92
CA SER A 326 -69.36 4.29 -13.37
C SER A 326 -70.04 2.92 -13.44
N LYS A 327 -70.26 2.43 -14.67
CA LYS A 327 -70.62 1.02 -14.90
C LYS A 327 -69.64 0.17 -14.10
N ALA A 328 -70.14 -0.71 -13.23
CA ALA A 328 -69.33 -1.74 -12.62
C ALA A 328 -68.82 -2.64 -13.76
N LEU A 329 -67.58 -2.41 -14.18
CA LEU A 329 -66.94 -3.23 -15.21
C LEU A 329 -66.74 -4.62 -14.62
N GLU A 330 -67.21 -5.63 -15.35
CA GLU A 330 -67.02 -7.02 -14.99
C GLU A 330 -65.51 -7.31 -14.91
N THR A 331 -65.03 -7.84 -13.78
CA THR A 331 -63.60 -8.14 -13.58
C THR A 331 -63.09 -9.26 -14.48
N THR A 332 -64.00 -9.95 -15.17
CA THR A 332 -63.79 -10.99 -16.17
C THR A 332 -63.55 -10.44 -17.58
N GLN A 333 -63.84 -9.16 -17.84
CA GLN A 333 -63.63 -8.54 -19.15
C GLN A 333 -62.25 -7.87 -19.22
N VAL A 334 -61.35 -8.49 -19.98
CA VAL A 334 -60.00 -7.98 -20.20
C VAL A 334 -60.06 -6.69 -21.02
N PRO A 335 -59.41 -5.59 -20.57
CA PRO A 335 -59.31 -4.35 -21.35
C PRO A 335 -58.68 -4.56 -22.73
N ASP A 336 -58.99 -3.68 -23.68
CA ASP A 336 -58.42 -3.77 -25.03
C ASP A 336 -56.92 -3.43 -25.03
N PHE A 337 -56.09 -4.46 -25.19
CA PHE A 337 -54.64 -4.33 -25.35
C PHE A 337 -54.18 -4.35 -26.82
N SER A 338 -55.10 -4.24 -27.79
CA SER A 338 -54.77 -4.22 -29.22
C SER A 338 -53.69 -3.20 -29.61
N PRO A 339 -53.62 -1.99 -29.01
CA PRO A 339 -52.52 -1.03 -29.27
C PRO A 339 -51.13 -1.53 -28.87
N TYR A 340 -51.04 -2.43 -27.88
CA TYR A 340 -49.80 -2.97 -27.33
C TYR A 340 -49.46 -4.37 -27.88
N LYS A 341 -50.41 -5.02 -28.57
CA LYS A 341 -50.25 -6.37 -29.09
C LYS A 341 -49.43 -6.34 -30.37
N SER A 342 -48.34 -7.10 -30.36
CA SER A 342 -47.47 -7.20 -31.52
C SER A 342 -48.10 -8.01 -32.65
N LYS A 343 -47.87 -7.59 -33.91
CA LYS A 343 -48.46 -8.23 -35.11
C LYS A 343 -47.83 -9.59 -35.47
N SER A 344 -46.61 -9.89 -35.02
CA SER A 344 -45.90 -11.15 -35.30
C SER A 344 -45.16 -11.66 -34.05
N SER A 345 -45.47 -12.88 -33.60
CA SER A 345 -44.89 -13.43 -32.37
C SER A 345 -43.43 -13.90 -32.52
N GLY A 346 -43.04 -14.41 -33.70
CA GLY A 346 -41.71 -15.01 -33.93
C GLY A 346 -40.57 -13.98 -34.03
N ASN A 347 -40.75 -12.95 -34.86
CA ASN A 347 -39.72 -11.94 -35.11
C ASN A 347 -39.42 -11.09 -33.86
N ASN A 348 -40.43 -10.86 -33.02
CA ASN A 348 -40.25 -10.10 -31.78
C ASN A 348 -39.43 -10.87 -30.74
N LYS A 349 -39.61 -12.18 -30.65
CA LYS A 349 -38.76 -13.03 -29.79
C LYS A 349 -37.30 -13.00 -30.25
N ALA A 350 -37.07 -13.12 -31.56
CA ALA A 350 -35.72 -13.05 -32.14
C ALA A 350 -35.07 -11.68 -31.87
N PHE A 351 -35.80 -10.58 -32.05
CA PHE A 351 -35.32 -9.24 -31.74
C PHE A 351 -35.03 -9.05 -30.25
N SER A 352 -35.92 -9.52 -29.36
CA SER A 352 -35.69 -9.49 -27.90
C SER A 352 -34.46 -10.30 -27.49
N TYR A 353 -34.26 -11.50 -28.03
CA TYR A 353 -33.06 -12.30 -27.77
C TYR A 353 -31.80 -11.69 -28.36
N LEU A 354 -31.88 -11.05 -29.53
CA LEU A 354 -30.76 -10.31 -30.10
C LEU A 354 -30.34 -9.16 -29.18
N MET A 355 -31.30 -8.39 -28.64
CA MET A 355 -31.00 -7.27 -27.74
C MET A 355 -30.41 -7.75 -26.41
N VAL A 356 -31.01 -8.77 -25.78
CA VAL A 356 -30.49 -9.35 -24.53
C VAL A 356 -29.13 -10.01 -24.75
N GLY A 357 -28.95 -10.75 -25.85
CA GLY A 357 -27.69 -11.41 -26.21
C GLY A 357 -26.58 -10.40 -26.52
N SER A 358 -26.87 -9.33 -27.25
CA SER A 358 -25.91 -8.26 -27.53
C SER A 358 -25.48 -7.54 -26.25
N MET A 359 -26.43 -7.24 -25.35
CA MET A 359 -26.13 -6.67 -24.03
C MET A 359 -25.27 -7.63 -23.20
N GLY A 360 -25.60 -8.92 -23.16
CA GLY A 360 -24.81 -9.94 -22.46
C GLY A 360 -23.39 -10.07 -23.01
N LEU A 361 -23.20 -9.98 -24.33
CA LEU A 361 -21.89 -10.00 -24.95
C LEU A 361 -21.03 -8.80 -24.55
N LEU A 362 -21.59 -7.59 -24.57
CA LEU A 362 -20.89 -6.38 -24.12
C LEU A 362 -20.58 -6.43 -22.62
N ALA A 363 -21.53 -6.89 -21.80
CA ALA A 363 -21.34 -7.04 -20.37
C ALA A 363 -20.23 -8.05 -20.03
N SER A 364 -20.20 -9.19 -20.73
CA SER A 364 -19.15 -10.20 -20.53
C SER A 364 -17.77 -9.73 -21.00
N ALA A 365 -17.68 -8.98 -22.11
CA ALA A 365 -16.44 -8.36 -22.54
C ALA A 365 -15.94 -7.32 -21.51
N GLY A 366 -16.85 -6.50 -20.97
CA GLY A 366 -16.54 -5.56 -19.89
C GLY A 366 -16.07 -6.26 -18.62
N ALA A 367 -16.75 -7.31 -18.19
CA ALA A 367 -16.36 -8.10 -17.02
C ALA A 367 -15.00 -8.78 -17.21
N LYS A 368 -14.70 -9.29 -18.41
CA LYS A 368 -13.38 -9.84 -18.72
C LYS A 368 -12.30 -8.77 -18.59
N ALA A 369 -12.51 -7.58 -19.19
CA ALA A 369 -11.55 -6.49 -19.13
C ALA A 369 -11.27 -6.05 -17.69
N THR A 370 -12.31 -5.88 -16.87
CA THR A 370 -12.14 -5.48 -15.47
C THR A 370 -11.39 -6.52 -14.64
N VAL A 371 -11.71 -7.81 -14.83
CA VAL A 371 -10.98 -8.90 -14.15
C VAL A 371 -9.52 -8.94 -14.61
N THR A 372 -9.25 -8.81 -15.91
CA THR A 372 -7.87 -8.81 -16.41
C THR A 372 -7.06 -7.62 -15.90
N ASP A 373 -7.67 -6.45 -15.74
CA ASP A 373 -7.01 -5.26 -15.20
C ASP A 373 -6.69 -5.40 -13.71
N ILE A 374 -7.56 -6.06 -12.94
CA ILE A 374 -7.28 -6.38 -11.54
C ILE A 374 -6.12 -7.38 -11.45
N LEU A 375 -6.15 -8.43 -12.29
CA LEU A 375 -5.08 -9.44 -12.32
C LEU A 375 -3.74 -8.85 -12.79
N SER A 376 -3.74 -7.96 -13.79
CA SER A 376 -2.52 -7.32 -14.28
C SER A 376 -1.92 -6.37 -13.24
N ASN A 377 -2.75 -5.66 -12.47
CA ASN A 377 -2.29 -4.86 -11.33
C ASN A 377 -1.68 -5.69 -10.19
N LEU A 378 -2.07 -6.95 -10.04
CA LEU A 378 -1.47 -7.88 -9.07
C LEU A 378 -0.26 -8.64 -9.62
N SER A 379 -0.01 -8.55 -10.93
CA SER A 379 1.14 -9.18 -11.57
C SER A 379 2.44 -8.39 -11.35
N ALA A 380 3.58 -8.94 -11.77
CA ALA A 380 4.87 -8.30 -11.60
C ALA A 380 4.90 -6.89 -12.24
N SER A 381 5.30 -5.89 -11.46
CA SER A 381 5.37 -4.51 -11.94
C SER A 381 6.49 -4.32 -12.97
N ALA A 382 6.35 -3.29 -13.82
CA ALA A 382 7.33 -3.00 -14.88
C ALA A 382 8.75 -2.76 -14.35
N ASP A 383 8.90 -2.22 -13.14
CA ASP A 383 10.20 -2.02 -12.48
C ASP A 383 10.88 -3.37 -12.13
N VAL A 384 10.10 -4.34 -11.65
CA VAL A 384 10.61 -5.70 -11.39
C VAL A 384 10.99 -6.40 -12.71
N LEU A 385 10.23 -6.15 -13.78
CA LEU A 385 10.56 -6.66 -15.11
C LEU A 385 11.77 -5.95 -15.74
N ALA A 386 12.02 -4.69 -15.40
CA ALA A 386 13.21 -3.97 -15.88
C ALA A 386 14.50 -4.54 -15.26
N LEU A 387 14.42 -5.05 -14.02
CA LEU A 387 15.50 -5.80 -13.36
C LEU A 387 15.68 -7.24 -13.91
N ALA A 388 15.05 -7.57 -15.05
CA ALA A 388 15.12 -8.91 -15.63
C ALA A 388 16.51 -9.28 -16.15
N LYS A 389 17.37 -8.29 -16.46
CA LYS A 389 18.75 -8.50 -16.93
C LYS A 389 19.75 -7.92 -15.95
N ALA A 390 20.74 -8.71 -15.56
CA ALA A 390 21.87 -8.24 -14.76
C ALA A 390 23.14 -8.28 -15.62
N GLU A 391 23.84 -7.15 -15.69
CA GLU A 391 25.17 -7.07 -16.30
C GLU A 391 26.24 -7.14 -15.19
N VAL A 392 27.20 -8.03 -15.33
CA VAL A 392 28.37 -8.15 -14.44
C VAL A 392 29.63 -8.02 -15.25
N ASP A 393 30.55 -7.16 -14.81
CA ASP A 393 31.88 -7.07 -15.39
C ASP A 393 32.75 -8.24 -14.89
N ILE A 394 33.11 -9.10 -15.84
CA ILE A 394 33.84 -10.35 -15.61
C ILE A 394 35.28 -10.07 -15.16
N SER A 395 35.84 -8.95 -15.63
CA SER A 395 37.22 -8.52 -15.34
C SER A 395 37.46 -8.26 -13.85
N SER A 396 36.40 -8.04 -13.08
CA SER A 396 36.46 -7.79 -11.64
C SER A 396 36.64 -9.04 -10.79
N ILE A 397 36.45 -10.24 -11.36
CA ILE A 397 36.46 -11.51 -10.65
C ILE A 397 37.80 -12.24 -10.94
N PRO A 398 38.72 -12.32 -9.97
CA PRO A 398 39.97 -13.05 -10.16
C PRO A 398 39.71 -14.57 -10.19
N GLU A 399 40.63 -15.30 -10.83
CA GLU A 399 40.61 -16.76 -10.87
C GLU A 399 40.58 -17.37 -9.46
N GLY A 400 39.81 -18.45 -9.29
CA GLY A 400 39.65 -19.18 -8.03
C GLY A 400 38.78 -18.50 -6.97
N LYS A 401 38.14 -17.35 -7.25
CA LYS A 401 37.20 -16.70 -6.32
C LYS A 401 35.75 -16.80 -6.76
N ASN A 402 34.87 -16.85 -5.77
CA ASN A 402 33.41 -16.80 -5.93
C ASN A 402 32.89 -15.36 -5.79
N ALA A 403 32.11 -14.90 -6.75
CA ALA A 403 31.28 -13.72 -6.65
C ALA A 403 29.81 -14.12 -6.51
N THR A 404 29.07 -13.42 -5.66
CA THR A 404 27.62 -13.61 -5.53
C THR A 404 26.92 -12.31 -5.86
N ILE A 405 26.07 -12.33 -6.88
CA ILE A 405 25.22 -11.20 -7.23
C ILE A 405 23.76 -11.53 -6.96
N LYS A 406 22.91 -10.51 -6.84
CA LYS A 406 21.47 -10.68 -6.70
C LYS A 406 20.78 -10.42 -8.04
N TRP A 407 20.09 -11.42 -8.59
CA TRP A 407 19.30 -11.31 -9.83
C TRP A 407 17.88 -11.83 -9.60
N ARG A 408 16.86 -11.05 -9.95
CA ARG A 408 15.43 -11.36 -9.69
C ARG A 408 15.15 -11.80 -8.24
N GLY A 409 15.87 -11.24 -7.28
CA GLY A 409 15.76 -11.60 -5.86
C GLY A 409 16.46 -12.90 -5.45
N LYS A 410 16.97 -13.68 -6.41
CA LYS A 410 17.75 -14.92 -6.18
C LYS A 410 19.25 -14.60 -6.21
N PRO A 411 20.09 -15.26 -5.40
CA PRO A 411 21.53 -15.16 -5.55
C PRO A 411 21.97 -15.93 -6.81
N VAL A 412 22.92 -15.36 -7.56
CA VAL A 412 23.62 -16.03 -8.66
C VAL A 412 25.08 -16.14 -8.26
N PHE A 413 25.60 -17.35 -8.31
CA PHE A 413 27.01 -17.63 -8.10
C PHE A 413 27.74 -17.55 -9.42
N ILE A 414 28.80 -16.75 -9.43
CA ILE A 414 29.72 -16.61 -10.54
C ILE A 414 31.10 -16.99 -10.00
N ARG A 415 31.72 -18.03 -10.55
CA ARG A 415 33.07 -18.45 -10.19
C ARG A 415 33.93 -18.47 -11.45
N HIS A 416 35.11 -17.86 -11.34
CA HIS A 416 36.16 -18.05 -12.33
C HIS A 416 36.96 -19.28 -11.94
N ARG A 417 36.75 -20.40 -12.62
CA ARG A 417 37.33 -21.70 -12.27
C ARG A 417 38.77 -21.81 -12.71
N THR A 418 39.57 -22.50 -11.91
CA THR A 418 40.95 -22.86 -12.27
C THR A 418 40.97 -24.11 -13.17
N GLN A 419 42.07 -24.33 -13.90
CA GLN A 419 42.21 -25.50 -14.77
C GLN A 419 42.13 -26.83 -13.99
N SER A 420 42.60 -26.85 -12.73
CA SER A 420 42.48 -28.01 -11.85
C SER A 420 41.03 -28.31 -11.46
N GLU A 421 40.22 -27.27 -11.19
CA GLU A 421 38.80 -27.43 -10.86
C GLU A 421 37.99 -27.96 -12.06
N ILE A 422 38.35 -27.55 -13.28
CA ILE A 422 37.71 -28.05 -14.50
C ILE A 422 38.02 -29.55 -14.68
N GLN A 423 39.26 -29.96 -14.45
CA GLN A 423 39.66 -31.37 -14.52
C GLN A 423 39.00 -32.20 -13.43
N GLU A 424 38.88 -31.67 -12.21
CA GLU A 424 38.15 -32.30 -11.12
C GLU A 424 36.68 -32.53 -11.51
N ALA A 425 36.00 -31.51 -12.03
CA ALA A 425 34.61 -31.61 -12.48
C ALA A 425 34.40 -32.68 -13.56
N ASP A 426 35.32 -32.77 -14.53
CA ASP A 426 35.28 -33.72 -15.64
C ASP A 426 35.63 -35.16 -15.20
N SER A 427 36.42 -35.33 -14.14
CA SER A 427 36.86 -36.64 -13.65
C SER A 427 35.78 -37.44 -12.89
N VAL A 428 34.68 -36.79 -12.52
CA VAL A 428 33.60 -37.41 -11.74
C VAL A 428 32.78 -38.37 -12.59
N ALA A 429 32.67 -39.63 -12.14
CA ALA A 429 31.87 -40.64 -12.82
C ALA A 429 30.36 -40.33 -12.76
N MET A 430 29.68 -40.46 -13.90
CA MET A 430 28.23 -40.18 -14.02
C MET A 430 27.37 -41.06 -13.12
N SER A 431 27.81 -42.27 -12.81
CA SER A 431 27.10 -43.22 -11.92
C SER A 431 27.05 -42.77 -10.46
N GLU A 432 27.95 -41.87 -10.05
CA GLU A 432 27.98 -41.34 -8.69
C GLU A 432 27.10 -40.08 -8.52
N LEU A 433 26.67 -39.48 -9.64
CA LEU A 433 25.81 -38.32 -9.63
C LEU A 433 24.35 -38.75 -9.48
N ARG A 434 23.62 -38.07 -8.61
CA ARG A 434 22.17 -38.27 -8.50
C ARG A 434 21.43 -37.82 -9.76
N ASP A 435 21.88 -36.71 -10.34
CA ASP A 435 21.37 -36.12 -11.57
C ASP A 435 22.53 -36.05 -12.59
N PRO A 436 22.67 -37.08 -13.47
CA PRO A 436 23.81 -37.22 -14.37
C PRO A 436 23.84 -36.11 -15.41
N GLN A 437 24.85 -35.23 -15.31
CA GLN A 437 25.06 -34.14 -16.25
C GLN A 437 26.56 -33.85 -16.39
N ASN A 438 27.05 -33.75 -17.63
CA ASN A 438 28.43 -33.37 -17.91
C ASN A 438 28.64 -31.87 -17.61
N ASP A 439 29.86 -31.49 -17.26
CA ASP A 439 30.22 -30.09 -17.03
C ASP A 439 30.11 -29.26 -18.32
N ALA A 440 30.52 -29.85 -19.45
CA ALA A 440 30.45 -29.21 -20.77
C ALA A 440 29.02 -28.91 -21.24
N ASP A 441 28.02 -29.64 -20.74
CA ASP A 441 26.62 -29.42 -21.09
C ASP A 441 25.97 -28.35 -20.18
N ARG A 442 26.63 -27.98 -19.08
CA ARG A 442 26.12 -27.00 -18.09
C ARG A 442 26.58 -25.58 -18.39
N PHE A 443 27.79 -25.40 -18.92
CA PHE A 443 28.39 -24.09 -19.10
C PHE A 443 28.90 -23.93 -20.54
N GLU A 444 28.57 -22.80 -21.18
CA GLU A 444 29.04 -22.48 -22.55
C GLU A 444 30.57 -22.36 -22.61
N THR A 445 31.16 -21.75 -21.58
CA THR A 445 32.61 -21.62 -21.42
C THR A 445 33.05 -22.34 -20.15
N ARG A 446 34.08 -23.18 -20.25
CA ARG A 446 34.56 -24.01 -19.12
C ARG A 446 35.13 -23.18 -17.97
N GLU A 447 35.69 -22.01 -18.27
CA GLU A 447 36.32 -21.12 -17.29
C GLU A 447 35.29 -20.43 -16.37
N TRP A 448 34.09 -20.14 -16.89
CA TRP A 448 33.07 -19.38 -16.18
C TRP A 448 31.94 -20.30 -15.73
N LEU A 449 31.84 -20.45 -14.40
CA LEU A 449 30.70 -21.09 -13.78
C LEU A 449 29.68 -20.01 -13.41
N VAL A 450 28.48 -20.11 -13.97
CA VAL A 450 27.35 -19.21 -13.68
C VAL A 450 26.15 -20.06 -13.33
N MET A 451 25.66 -19.96 -12.09
CA MET A 451 24.50 -20.76 -11.65
C MET A 451 23.68 -20.06 -10.57
N LEU A 452 22.42 -20.44 -10.44
CA LEU A 452 21.54 -19.95 -9.39
C LEU A 452 21.93 -20.56 -8.04
N GLY A 453 22.17 -19.72 -7.05
CA GLY A 453 22.46 -20.10 -5.68
C GLY A 453 21.22 -20.50 -4.88
N VAL A 454 20.29 -21.21 -5.50
CA VAL A 454 19.02 -21.63 -4.92
C VAL A 454 19.01 -23.15 -4.83
N CYS A 455 19.11 -23.69 -3.62
CA CYS A 455 19.10 -25.12 -3.37
C CYS A 455 17.79 -25.75 -3.87
N THR A 456 17.90 -26.82 -4.66
CA THR A 456 16.75 -27.50 -5.31
C THR A 456 15.88 -28.30 -4.34
N HIS A 457 16.29 -28.41 -3.07
CA HIS A 457 15.44 -28.99 -2.02
C HIS A 457 14.28 -28.06 -1.65
N LEU A 458 14.58 -26.90 -1.04
CA LEU A 458 13.58 -25.95 -0.51
C LEU A 458 13.96 -24.47 -0.72
N GLY A 459 14.96 -24.19 -1.57
CA GLY A 459 15.31 -22.83 -1.96
C GLY A 459 16.27 -22.07 -1.03
N CYS A 460 16.90 -22.74 -0.06
CA CYS A 460 17.96 -22.15 0.77
C CYS A 460 19.19 -21.75 -0.07
N VAL A 461 20.01 -20.83 0.43
CA VAL A 461 21.26 -20.40 -0.22
C VAL A 461 22.41 -21.29 0.22
N PRO A 462 23.08 -22.03 -0.70
CA PRO A 462 24.30 -22.77 -0.39
C PRO A 462 25.48 -21.82 -0.10
N ILE A 463 26.37 -22.24 0.80
CA ILE A 463 27.61 -21.53 1.13
C ILE A 463 28.70 -22.06 0.18
N GLY A 464 29.46 -21.16 -0.47
CA GLY A 464 30.56 -21.56 -1.35
C GLY A 464 31.82 -21.96 -0.58
N GLU A 465 32.68 -22.75 -1.22
CA GLU A 465 33.93 -23.29 -0.66
C GLU A 465 33.69 -24.08 0.64
N ALA A 466 32.53 -24.75 0.71
CA ALA A 466 32.09 -25.51 1.87
C ALA A 466 31.51 -26.85 1.46
N GLY A 467 31.64 -27.84 2.36
CA GLY A 467 31.15 -29.20 2.19
C GLY A 467 32.19 -30.18 1.65
N ASP A 468 31.82 -31.46 1.68
CA ASP A 468 32.69 -32.61 1.40
C ASP A 468 33.27 -32.69 -0.03
N PHE A 469 32.75 -31.92 -1.00
CA PHE A 469 33.07 -32.03 -2.43
C PHE A 469 33.64 -30.74 -3.05
N GLY A 470 34.24 -29.86 -2.24
CA GLY A 470 34.97 -28.68 -2.74
C GLY A 470 34.12 -27.59 -3.41
N GLY A 471 32.79 -27.74 -3.47
CA GLY A 471 31.87 -26.81 -4.11
C GLY A 471 31.05 -26.00 -3.11
N TRP A 472 29.79 -26.41 -2.94
CA TRP A 472 28.82 -25.68 -2.11
C TRP A 472 28.11 -26.57 -1.09
N TYR A 473 27.82 -26.00 0.07
CA TYR A 473 27.10 -26.68 1.16
C TYR A 473 25.84 -25.93 1.57
N CYS A 474 24.70 -26.60 1.56
CA CYS A 474 23.43 -26.06 2.04
C CYS A 474 23.17 -26.50 3.49
N PRO A 475 23.24 -25.58 4.48
CA PRO A 475 23.15 -25.92 5.90
C PRO A 475 21.73 -26.32 6.35
N CYS A 476 20.70 -26.07 5.55
CA CYS A 476 19.31 -26.31 5.95
C CYS A 476 19.02 -27.78 6.21
N HIS A 477 19.45 -28.67 5.30
CA HIS A 477 19.24 -30.12 5.41
C HIS A 477 20.49 -30.91 4.96
N GLY A 478 21.66 -30.27 4.95
CA GLY A 478 22.94 -30.91 4.63
C GLY A 478 23.06 -31.37 3.19
N SER A 479 22.61 -30.57 2.21
CA SER A 479 22.85 -30.89 0.79
C SER A 479 24.22 -30.40 0.35
N HIS A 480 25.00 -31.28 -0.28
CA HIS A 480 26.34 -30.97 -0.80
C HIS A 480 26.33 -30.97 -2.32
N TYR A 481 26.99 -29.96 -2.88
CA TYR A 481 27.18 -29.76 -4.30
C TYR A 481 28.67 -29.75 -4.63
N ASP A 482 29.04 -30.36 -5.76
CA ASP A 482 30.42 -30.34 -6.26
C ASP A 482 30.79 -28.99 -6.91
N ILE A 483 32.01 -28.87 -7.42
CA ILE A 483 32.52 -27.65 -8.08
C ILE A 483 31.78 -27.26 -9.37
N SER A 484 30.95 -28.15 -9.94
CA SER A 484 30.06 -27.87 -11.09
C SER A 484 28.63 -27.52 -10.65
N GLY A 485 28.36 -27.52 -9.34
CA GLY A 485 27.04 -27.28 -8.75
C GLY A 485 26.11 -28.49 -8.84
N ARG A 486 26.65 -29.69 -9.00
CA ARG A 486 25.86 -30.93 -9.11
C ARG A 486 25.61 -31.54 -7.74
N ALA A 487 24.41 -32.05 -7.51
CA ALA A 487 24.00 -32.60 -6.22
C ALA A 487 24.66 -33.97 -5.97
N ARG A 488 25.42 -34.08 -4.89
CA ARG A 488 26.15 -35.32 -4.50
C ARG A 488 25.52 -36.01 -3.29
N LYS A 489 25.17 -35.22 -2.27
CA LYS A 489 24.70 -35.72 -0.96
C LYS A 489 23.58 -34.84 -0.42
N GLY A 490 22.74 -35.42 0.43
CA GLY A 490 21.59 -34.75 1.08
C GLY A 490 20.27 -34.97 0.33
N PRO A 491 19.19 -34.25 0.72
CA PRO A 491 17.85 -34.43 0.15
C PRO A 491 17.59 -33.67 -1.17
N ALA A 492 18.52 -32.83 -1.65
CA ALA A 492 18.36 -32.14 -2.93
C ALA A 492 18.20 -33.15 -4.09
N PRO A 493 17.13 -33.04 -4.90
CA PRO A 493 16.85 -34.02 -5.95
C PRO A 493 17.65 -33.77 -7.24
N THR A 494 17.93 -32.51 -7.58
CA THR A 494 18.53 -32.09 -8.85
C THR A 494 19.72 -31.15 -8.66
N ASN A 495 20.53 -30.99 -9.70
CA ASN A 495 21.66 -30.05 -9.73
C ASN A 495 21.21 -28.59 -9.65
N LEU A 496 22.10 -27.67 -9.27
CA LEU A 496 21.80 -26.23 -9.29
C LEU A 496 21.50 -25.77 -10.71
N GLU A 497 20.48 -24.94 -10.85
CA GLU A 497 19.98 -24.43 -12.14
C GLU A 497 20.96 -23.40 -12.72
N VAL A 498 21.28 -23.54 -14.00
CA VAL A 498 22.08 -22.56 -14.74
C VAL A 498 21.13 -21.57 -15.41
N PRO A 499 21.19 -20.26 -15.12
CA PRO A 499 20.34 -19.28 -15.78
C PRO A 499 20.79 -19.10 -17.23
N VAL A 500 19.92 -18.58 -18.09
CA VAL A 500 20.32 -18.15 -19.44
C VAL A 500 21.23 -16.93 -19.31
N TYR A 501 22.44 -17.01 -19.86
CA TYR A 501 23.41 -15.92 -19.86
C TYR A 501 24.10 -15.78 -21.22
N SER A 502 24.62 -14.60 -21.52
CA SER A 502 25.52 -14.34 -22.66
C SER A 502 26.81 -13.68 -22.19
N LEU A 503 27.91 -14.03 -22.85
CA LEU A 503 29.24 -13.47 -22.62
C LEU A 503 29.60 -12.58 -23.81
N ASP A 504 29.47 -11.26 -23.65
CA ASP A 504 29.72 -10.26 -24.70
C ASP A 504 30.83 -9.29 -24.26
N ASP A 505 31.96 -9.25 -25.00
CA ASP A 505 33.06 -8.28 -24.83
C ASP A 505 33.48 -7.97 -23.37
N GLY A 506 33.64 -9.00 -22.54
CA GLY A 506 34.06 -8.87 -21.13
C GLY A 506 32.93 -8.60 -20.13
N LYS A 507 31.68 -8.55 -20.59
CA LYS A 507 30.48 -8.46 -19.75
C LYS A 507 29.67 -9.75 -19.79
N LEU A 508 29.24 -10.20 -18.62
CA LEU A 508 28.30 -11.29 -18.44
C LEU A 508 26.90 -10.69 -18.29
N THR A 509 26.01 -11.00 -19.22
CA THR A 509 24.60 -10.60 -19.15
C THR A 509 23.75 -11.81 -18.76
N ILE A 510 23.01 -11.73 -17.67
CA ILE A 510 22.14 -12.79 -17.18
C ILE A 510 20.68 -12.39 -17.42
N GLY A 511 19.93 -13.16 -18.21
CA GLY A 511 18.46 -13.08 -18.34
C GLY A 511 17.85 -12.67 -19.68
#